data_AF-A0A5K1HXG5-F1
#
_entry.id   AF-A0A5K1HXG5-F1
#
_cell.length_a   1.000
_cell.length_b   1.000
_cell.length_c   1.000
_cell.angle_alpha   90.00
_cell.angle_beta   90.00
_cell.angle_gamma   90.00
#
_symmetry.space_group_name_H-M   'P 1'
#
loop_
_entity.id
_entity.type
_entity.pdbx_description
1 polymer ?
#
loop_
_entity_poly.entity_id
_entity_poly.type
_entity_poly.pdbx_seq_one_letter_code
_entity_poly.pdbx_strand_id
1 'polypeptide(L)'
;MFNVLLPIGKGGFGKVWKVESKKGGQVYAMKEMSKAKIISKKSVTSVMNEKEFLAKLNHPFMVNMTCSFQDREHLYLIMDYLDGGDLRYHLGNRRYFN
;
A
#
# COMPACT_ATOMS: atom_id res chain seq x y z
N MET A 1 -8.74 -5.76 12.37
CA MET A 1 -9.30 -4.41 12.58
C MET A 1 -8.12 -3.48 12.82
N PHE A 2 -8.09 -2.32 12.17
CA PHE A 2 -6.94 -1.42 12.17
C PHE A 2 -7.34 -0.03 12.66
N ASN A 3 -6.44 0.67 13.34
CA ASN A 3 -6.51 2.10 13.61
C ASN A 3 -5.86 2.83 12.44
N VAL A 4 -6.59 3.75 11.80
CA VAL A 4 -6.01 4.60 10.76
C VAL A 4 -5.30 5.77 11.44
N LEU A 5 -4.01 5.94 11.17
CA LEU A 5 -3.19 6.96 11.82
C LEU A 5 -3.09 8.21 10.95
N LEU A 6 -2.40 8.13 9.80
CA LEU A 6 -2.16 9.28 8.93
C LEU A 6 -1.97 8.86 7.46
N PRO A 7 -2.30 9.74 6.50
CA PRO A 7 -2.04 9.48 5.08
C PRO A 7 -0.53 9.61 4.79
N ILE A 8 0.05 8.60 4.15
CA ILE A 8 1.48 8.55 3.77
C ILE A 8 1.71 8.61 2.26
N GLY A 9 0.66 8.43 1.45
CA GLY A 9 0.79 8.46 0.01
C GLY A 9 -0.54 8.64 -0.71
N LYS A 10 -0.45 9.05 -1.97
CA LYS A 10 -1.60 9.16 -2.89
C LYS A 10 -1.26 8.45 -4.19
N GLY A 11 -2.11 7.52 -4.59
CA GLY A 11 -1.97 6.77 -5.83
C GLY A 11 -3.05 7.12 -6.86
N GLY A 12 -2.95 6.51 -8.05
CA GLY A 12 -3.90 6.72 -9.14
C GLY A 12 -5.33 6.27 -8.84
N PHE A 13 -5.52 5.36 -7.88
CA PHE A 13 -6.82 4.77 -7.53
C PHE A 13 -7.31 5.11 -6.11
N GLY A 14 -6.50 5.79 -5.30
CA GLY A 14 -6.82 6.09 -3.91
C GLY A 14 -5.64 6.59 -3.09
N LYS A 15 -5.58 6.21 -1.82
CA LYS A 15 -4.59 6.70 -0.84
C LYS A 15 -3.88 5.54 -0.16
N VAL A 16 -2.72 5.84 0.40
CA VAL A 16 -1.98 4.93 1.28
C VAL A 16 -1.95 5.54 2.67
N TRP A 17 -2.32 4.74 3.65
CA TRP A 17 -2.44 5.14 5.05
C TRP A 17 -1.45 4.36 5.90
N LYS A 18 -0.83 5.02 6.88
CA LYS A 18 -0.20 4.33 8.00
C LYS A 18 -1.31 3.85 8.93
N VAL A 19 -1.30 2.56 9.24
CA VAL A 19 -2.30 1.95 10.11
C VAL A 19 -1.64 1.09 11.17
N GLU A 20 -2.34 0.88 12.28
CA GLU A 20 -1.90 0.04 13.38
C GLU A 20 -2.89 -1.10 13.61
N SER A 21 -2.40 -2.32 13.75
CA SER A 21 -3.24 -3.47 14.08
C SER A 21 -3.74 -3.38 15.52
N LYS A 22 -5.07 -3.34 15.71
CA LYS A 22 -5.68 -3.34 17.04
C LYS A 22 -5.36 -4.59 17.87
N LYS A 23 -4.95 -5.69 17.22
CA LYS A 23 -4.68 -6.96 17.91
C LYS A 23 -3.28 -7.04 18.52
N GLY A 24 -2.32 -6.24 18.05
CA GLY A 24 -0.92 -6.39 18.47
C GLY A 24 -0.04 -5.17 18.31
N GLY A 25 -0.60 -3.99 18.00
CA GLY A 25 0.17 -2.73 17.88
C GLY A 25 1.10 -2.66 16.66
N GLN A 26 1.18 -3.73 15.85
CA GLN A 26 2.04 -3.73 14.67
C GLN A 26 1.56 -2.70 13.64
N VAL A 27 2.51 -1.92 13.12
CA VAL A 27 2.28 -0.88 12.12
C VAL A 27 2.39 -1.45 10.71
N TYR A 28 1.48 -1.01 9.83
CA TYR A 28 1.38 -1.41 8.43
C TYR A 28 1.06 -0.22 7.52
N ALA A 29 1.26 -0.43 6.21
CA ALA A 29 0.73 0.43 5.17
C ALA A 29 -0.57 -0.16 4.61
N MET A 30 -1.65 0.62 4.63
CA MET A 30 -2.93 0.26 4.03
C MET A 30 -3.13 1.00 2.72
N LYS A 31 -3.09 0.30 1.60
CA LYS A 31 -3.42 0.84 0.27
C LYS A 31 -4.92 0.71 0.05
N GLU A 32 -5.62 1.83 0.11
CA GLU A 32 -7.05 1.96 -0.18
C GLU A 32 -7.25 2.31 -1.65
N MET A 33 -8.09 1.55 -2.36
CA MET A 33 -8.35 1.73 -3.79
C MET A 33 -9.84 1.72 -4.08
N SER A 34 -10.34 2.80 -4.70
CA SER A 34 -11.76 2.93 -5.06
C SER A 34 -12.12 2.02 -6.23
N LYS A 35 -13.11 1.14 -6.03
CA LYS A 35 -13.64 0.25 -7.07
C LYS A 35 -14.17 1.02 -8.26
N ALA A 36 -14.89 2.11 -8.01
CA ALA A 36 -15.41 2.99 -9.06
C ALA A 36 -14.28 3.54 -9.95
N LYS A 37 -13.17 4.00 -9.34
CA LYS A 37 -12.00 4.51 -10.10
C LYS A 37 -11.26 3.43 -10.86
N ILE A 38 -11.18 2.21 -10.31
CA ILE A 38 -10.56 1.06 -10.99
C ILE A 38 -11.35 0.72 -12.26
N ILE A 39 -12.68 0.63 -12.14
CA ILE A 39 -13.58 0.34 -13.27
C ILE A 39 -13.52 1.45 -14.31
N SER A 40 -13.62 2.72 -13.90
CA SER A 40 -13.61 3.84 -14.84
C SER A 40 -12.30 3.93 -15.65
N LYS A 41 -11.19 3.51 -15.05
CA LYS A 41 -9.87 3.44 -15.70
C LYS A 41 -9.59 2.11 -16.40
N LYS A 42 -10.56 1.20 -16.47
CA LYS A 42 -10.43 -0.14 -17.07
C LYS A 42 -9.23 -0.94 -16.52
N SER A 43 -8.89 -0.74 -15.24
CA SER A 43 -7.68 -1.31 -14.61
C SER A 43 -7.96 -2.52 -13.70
N VAL A 44 -9.14 -3.14 -13.82
CA VAL A 44 -9.58 -4.25 -12.96
C VAL A 44 -8.56 -5.40 -12.99
N THR A 45 -8.21 -5.88 -14.19
CA THR A 45 -7.24 -6.98 -14.36
C THR A 45 -5.89 -6.66 -13.76
N SER A 46 -5.37 -5.44 -13.98
CA SER A 46 -4.08 -5.02 -13.43
C SER A 46 -4.06 -5.02 -11.90
N VAL A 47 -5.13 -4.51 -11.26
CA VAL A 47 -5.25 -4.51 -9.80
C VAL A 47 -5.38 -5.93 -9.24
N MET A 48 -6.13 -6.81 -9.92
CA MET A 48 -6.26 -8.20 -9.49
C MET A 48 -4.94 -8.96 -9.62
N ASN A 49 -4.20 -8.75 -10.70
CA ASN A 49 -2.87 -9.33 -10.90
C ASN A 49 -1.88 -8.84 -9.83
N GLU A 50 -1.90 -7.54 -9.50
CA GLU A 50 -1.08 -6.99 -8.40
C GLU A 50 -1.38 -7.70 -7.08
N LYS A 51 -2.67 -7.85 -6.73
CA LYS A 51 -3.08 -8.57 -5.52
C LYS A 51 -2.61 -10.03 -5.52
N GLU A 52 -2.78 -10.74 -6.63
CA GLU A 52 -2.39 -12.15 -6.74
C GLU A 52 -0.87 -12.35 -6.67
N PHE A 53 -0.10 -11.45 -7.28
CA PHE A 53 1.35 -11.49 -7.22
C PHE A 53 1.85 -11.23 -5.80
N LEU A 54 1.35 -10.17 -5.16
CA LEU A 54 1.68 -9.83 -3.77
C LEU A 54 1.29 -10.94 -2.78
N ALA A 55 0.23 -11.70 -3.06
CA ALA A 55 -0.18 -12.82 -2.21
C ALA A 55 0.79 -14.00 -2.22
N LYS A 56 1.62 -14.11 -3.28
CA LYS A 56 2.62 -15.18 -3.44
C LYS A 56 4.03 -14.71 -3.08
N LEU A 57 4.21 -13.41 -2.83
CA LEU A 57 5.50 -12.80 -2.55
C LEU A 57 5.84 -12.91 -1.07
N ASN A 58 7.03 -13.41 -0.76
CA ASN A 58 7.61 -13.34 0.58
C ASN A 58 9.13 -13.21 0.46
N HIS A 59 9.66 -12.00 0.63
CA HIS A 59 11.09 -11.75 0.49
C HIS A 59 11.55 -10.55 1.33
N PRO A 60 12.74 -10.62 1.98
CA PRO A 60 13.20 -9.58 2.91
C PRO A 60 13.45 -8.21 2.27
N PHE A 61 13.66 -8.15 0.95
CA PHE A 61 13.93 -6.91 0.22
C PHE A 61 12.74 -6.44 -0.64
N MET A 62 11.57 -7.05 -0.48
CA MET A 62 10.35 -6.63 -1.17
C MET A 62 9.27 -6.28 -0.16
N VAL A 63 8.35 -5.39 -0.55
CA VAL A 63 7.17 -5.11 0.25
C VAL A 63 6.24 -6.31 0.18
N ASN A 64 6.03 -6.96 1.32
CA ASN A 64 5.16 -8.12 1.42
C ASN A 64 3.74 -7.68 1.78
N MET A 65 2.75 -8.47 1.36
CA MET A 65 1.35 -8.26 1.74
C MET A 65 0.99 -9.21 2.87
N THR A 66 0.54 -8.65 3.99
CA THR A 66 0.06 -9.44 5.14
C THR A 66 -1.34 -9.99 4.87
N CYS A 67 -2.25 -9.14 4.37
CA CYS A 67 -3.59 -9.54 4.01
C CYS A 67 -4.26 -8.54 3.06
N SER A 68 -5.42 -8.92 2.52
CA SER A 68 -6.29 -8.02 1.76
C SER A 68 -7.74 -8.23 2.14
N PHE A 69 -8.54 -7.17 2.01
CA PHE A 69 -9.98 -7.21 2.24
C PHE A 69 -10.67 -6.14 1.39
N GLN A 70 -11.99 -6.13 1.41
CA GLN A 70 -12.79 -5.18 0.65
C GLN A 70 -14.09 -4.85 1.36
N ASP A 71 -14.63 -3.68 1.07
CA ASP A 71 -16.01 -3.32 1.39
C ASP A 71 -16.79 -3.07 0.08
N ARG A 72 -17.96 -2.45 0.15
CA ARG A 72 -18.79 -2.15 -1.03
C ARG A 72 -18.07 -1.23 -2.04
N GLU A 73 -17.25 -0.31 -1.57
CA GLU A 73 -16.71 0.80 -2.36
C GLU A 73 -15.21 0.68 -2.64
N HIS A 74 -14.46 -0.01 -1.77
CA HIS A 74 -13.01 -0.01 -1.75
C HIS A 74 -12.41 -1.41 -1.65
N LEU A 75 -11.20 -1.55 -2.21
CA LEU A 75 -10.27 -2.65 -1.97
C LEU A 75 -9.14 -2.15 -1.07
N TYR A 76 -8.70 -3.00 -0.15
CA TYR A 76 -7.66 -2.68 0.81
C TYR A 76 -6.57 -3.75 0.79
N LEU A 77 -5.32 -3.32 0.63
CA LEU A 77 -4.13 -4.17 0.78
C LEU A 77 -3.38 -3.73 2.04
N ILE A 78 -3.10 -4.66 2.94
CA ILE A 78 -2.27 -4.46 4.13
C ILE A 78 -0.88 -4.97 3.82
N MET A 79 0.08 -4.06 3.85
CA MET A 79 1.45 -4.30 3.40
C MET A 79 2.44 -3.83 4.47
N ASP A 80 3.69 -4.27 4.33
CA ASP A 80 4.78 -3.79 5.18
C ASP A 80 4.86 -2.25 5.16
N TYR A 81 5.01 -1.65 6.33
CA TYR A 81 5.29 -0.22 6.47
C TYR A 81 6.79 0.00 6.55
N LEU A 82 7.33 0.77 5.61
CA LEU A 82 8.73 1.18 5.59
C LEU A 82 8.82 2.65 6.02
N ASP A 83 9.51 2.92 7.12
CA ASP A 83 9.63 4.24 7.74
C ASP A 83 10.71 5.13 7.11
N GLY A 84 11.66 4.53 6.38
CA GLY A 84 12.77 5.23 5.72
C GLY A 84 12.39 6.13 4.54
N GLY A 85 11.13 6.16 4.10
CA GLY A 85 10.69 6.92 2.92
C GLY A 85 11.09 6.28 1.59
N ASP A 86 10.91 7.01 0.48
CA ASP A 86 11.22 6.51 -0.86
C ASP A 86 12.55 7.04 -1.40
N LEU A 87 13.15 6.30 -2.33
CA LEU A 87 14.45 6.67 -2.91
C LEU A 87 14.41 8.03 -3.61
N ARG A 88 13.28 8.40 -4.23
CA ARG A 88 13.15 9.70 -4.91
C ARG A 88 13.22 10.85 -3.90
N TYR A 89 12.67 10.71 -2.70
CA TYR A 89 12.87 11.67 -1.62
C TYR A 89 14.35 11.86 -1.28
N HIS A 90 15.09 10.76 -1.11
CA HIS A 90 16.52 10.83 -0.78
C HIS A 90 17.37 11.40 -1.92
N LEU A 91 17.08 11.04 -3.16
CA LEU A 91 17.76 11.58 -4.36
C LEU A 91 17.45 13.05 -4.59
N GLY A 92 16.24 13.51 -4.31
CA GLY A 92 15.89 14.93 -4.38
C GLY A 92 16.68 15.78 -3.38
N ASN A 93 17.00 15.20 -2.22
CA ASN A 93 17.71 15.87 -1.14
C ASN A 93 19.24 15.70 -1.21
N ARG A 94 19.74 14.65 -1.87
CA ARG A 94 21.18 14.40 -2.06
C ARG A 94 21.55 14.58 -3.54
N ARG A 95 22.18 15.72 -3.86
CA ARG A 95 22.62 16.06 -5.22
C ARG A 95 23.77 15.19 -5.74
N TYR A 96 24.45 14.39 -4.91
CA TYR A 96 25.57 13.54 -5.32
C TYR A 96 25.63 12.25 -4.49
N PHE A 97 26.00 11.16 -5.16
CA PHE A 97 26.63 10.01 -4.53
C PHE A 97 28.13 10.32 -4.48
N ASN A 98 28.69 10.50 -3.29
CA ASN A 98 30.15 10.44 -3.12
C ASN A 98 30.57 8.98 -3.17
#